data_AF-A0A2G8PC01-F1
#
_entry.id   AF-A0A2G8PC01-F1
#
_cell.length_a   1.000
_cell.length_b   1.000
_cell.length_c   1.000
_cell.angle_alpha   90.00
_cell.angle_beta   90.00
_cell.angle_gamma   90.00
#
_symmetry.space_group_name_H-M   'P 1'
#
loop_
_entity.id
_entity.type
_entity.pdbx_description
1 polymer ?
#
loop_
_entity_poly.entity_id
_entity_poly.type
_entity_poly.pdbx_seq_one_letter_code
_entity_poly.pdbx_strand_id
1 'polypeptide(L)'
;MPRIKSAIKRVKIAERNRLRNKATKAMVRALMKKVISLSSAYAANPQPETLQEIQAAMSAAFSRIDKAAKTGVLHKNTAARRKARLSRIVQRSLAATSAS
;
A
#
# COMPACT_ATOMS: atom_id res chain seq x y z
N MET A 1 33.56 -1.63 -9.60
CA MET A 1 32.99 -1.50 -10.96
C MET A 1 33.13 -2.84 -11.68
N PRO A 2 32.06 -3.41 -12.27
CA PRO A 2 32.17 -4.71 -12.94
C PRO A 2 33.05 -4.60 -14.18
N ARG A 3 33.95 -5.55 -14.41
CA ARG A 3 34.84 -5.54 -15.59
C ARG A 3 34.29 -6.35 -16.77
N ILE A 4 33.44 -7.33 -16.50
CA ILE A 4 32.81 -8.18 -17.52
C ILE A 4 31.58 -7.46 -18.12
N LYS A 5 31.47 -7.46 -19.45
CA LYS A 5 30.37 -6.78 -20.19
C LYS A 5 28.97 -7.19 -19.69
N SER A 6 28.76 -8.49 -19.43
CA SER A 6 27.50 -9.01 -18.89
C SER A 6 27.18 -8.44 -17.51
N ALA A 7 28.17 -8.34 -16.63
CA ALA A 7 28.00 -7.80 -15.29
C ALA A 7 27.67 -6.30 -15.30
N ILE A 8 28.33 -5.50 -16.15
CA ILE A 8 28.00 -4.07 -16.34
C ILE A 8 26.54 -3.89 -16.78
N LYS A 9 26.09 -4.71 -17.74
CA LYS A 9 24.69 -4.69 -18.20
C LYS A 9 23.72 -5.04 -17.07
N ARG A 10 24.03 -6.05 -16.24
CA ARG A 10 23.19 -6.44 -15.11
C ARG A 10 23.06 -5.33 -14.07
N VAL A 11 24.15 -4.62 -13.75
CA VAL A 11 24.11 -3.47 -12.83
C VAL A 11 23.19 -2.37 -13.35
N LYS A 12 23.32 -1.97 -14.63
CA LYS A 12 22.47 -0.94 -15.24
C LYS A 12 20.97 -1.32 -15.21
N ILE A 13 20.66 -2.59 -15.47
CA ILE A 13 19.27 -3.10 -15.42
C ILE A 13 18.76 -3.09 -13.97
N ALA A 14 19.58 -3.55 -13.03
CA ALA A 14 19.22 -3.61 -11.62
C ALA A 14 18.92 -2.21 -11.05
N GLU A 15 19.74 -1.21 -11.38
CA GLU A 15 19.52 0.17 -10.94
C GLU A 15 18.22 0.77 -11.49
N ARG A 16 17.96 0.58 -12.79
CA ARG A 16 16.70 1.00 -13.42
C ARG A 16 15.49 0.39 -12.72
N ASN A 17 15.53 -0.92 -12.48
CA ASN A 17 14.44 -1.64 -11.80
C ASN A 17 14.32 -1.22 -10.33
N ARG A 18 15.45 -0.97 -9.65
CA ARG A 18 15.47 -0.49 -8.26
C ARG A 18 14.73 0.83 -8.12
N LEU A 19 14.98 1.80 -9.00
CA LEU A 19 14.34 3.13 -8.96
C LEU A 19 12.82 3.03 -9.15
N ARG A 20 12.38 2.27 -10.17
CA ARG A 20 10.96 2.02 -10.43
C ARG A 20 10.27 1.34 -9.24
N ASN A 21 10.88 0.27 -8.73
CA ASN A 21 10.33 -0.49 -7.61
C ASN A 21 10.32 0.33 -6.32
N LYS A 22 11.30 1.22 -6.10
CA LYS A 22 11.34 2.14 -4.96
C LYS A 22 10.14 3.08 -4.98
N ALA A 23 9.87 3.71 -6.12
CA ALA A 23 8.74 4.63 -6.27
C ALA A 23 7.39 3.91 -6.02
N THR A 24 7.15 2.75 -6.64
CA THR A 24 5.92 1.98 -6.44
C THR A 24 5.76 1.53 -4.99
N LYS A 25 6.83 1.04 -4.34
CA LYS A 25 6.79 0.64 -2.92
C LYS A 25 6.51 1.84 -2.02
N ALA A 26 7.09 3.01 -2.30
CA ALA A 26 6.85 4.23 -1.53
C ALA A 26 5.39 4.68 -1.66
N MET A 27 4.83 4.71 -2.87
CA MET A 27 3.42 5.07 -3.10
C MET A 27 2.47 4.14 -2.34
N VAL A 28 2.68 2.82 -2.39
CA VAL A 28 1.84 1.86 -1.64
C VAL A 28 1.94 2.12 -0.13
N ARG A 29 3.14 2.37 0.40
CA ARG A 29 3.32 2.69 1.83
C ARG A 29 2.60 3.99 2.22
N ALA A 30 2.67 5.03 1.39
CA ALA A 30 2.01 6.30 1.64
C ALA A 30 0.49 6.14 1.69
N LEU A 31 -0.10 5.44 0.72
CA LEU A 31 -1.55 5.18 0.71
C LEU A 31 -2.00 4.32 1.89
N MET A 32 -1.22 3.30 2.26
CA MET A 32 -1.51 2.51 3.46
C MET A 32 -1.49 3.37 4.73
N LYS A 33 -0.51 4.27 4.87
CA LYS A 33 -0.45 5.20 6.01
C LYS A 33 -1.66 6.13 6.04
N LYS A 34 -2.09 6.65 4.88
CA LYS A 34 -3.28 7.51 4.78
C LYS A 34 -4.52 6.79 5.32
N VAL A 35 -4.77 5.55 4.89
CA VAL A 35 -5.92 4.75 5.38
C VAL A 35 -5.85 4.55 6.90
N ILE A 36 -4.68 4.21 7.43
CA ILE A 36 -4.50 4.02 8.88
C ILE A 36 -4.76 5.32 9.66
N SER A 37 -4.24 6.45 9.16
CA SER A 37 -4.45 7.76 9.78
C SER A 37 -5.93 8.14 9.80
N LEU A 38 -6.64 7.95 8.69
CA LEU A 38 -8.08 8.22 8.60
C LEU A 38 -8.88 7.31 9.52
N SER A 39 -8.54 6.01 9.60
CA SER A 39 -9.22 5.08 10.52
C SER A 39 -9.03 5.45 11.99
N SER A 40 -7.85 5.99 12.36
CA SER A 40 -7.59 6.46 13.71
C SER A 40 -8.37 7.73 14.02
N ALA A 41 -8.49 8.65 13.06
CA ALA A 41 -9.29 9.87 13.22
C ALA A 41 -10.78 9.55 13.36
N TYR A 42 -11.29 8.61 12.55
CA TYR A 42 -12.68 8.16 12.62
C TYR A 42 -13.02 7.51 13.97
N ALA A 43 -12.10 6.75 14.56
CA ALA A 43 -12.30 6.18 15.89
C ALA A 43 -12.40 7.25 17.01
N ALA A 44 -11.80 8.42 16.82
CA ALA A 44 -11.89 9.53 17.77
C ALA A 44 -13.16 10.37 17.57
N ASN A 45 -13.55 10.61 16.31
CA ASN A 45 -14.75 11.39 15.95
C ASN A 45 -15.47 10.69 14.80
N PRO A 46 -16.55 9.93 15.07
CA PRO A 46 -17.32 9.26 14.04
C PRO A 46 -18.11 10.27 13.21
N GLN A 47 -17.60 10.63 12.04
CA GLN A 47 -18.31 11.48 11.08
C GLN A 47 -18.57 10.70 9.78
N PRO A 48 -19.76 10.87 9.15
CA PRO A 48 -20.11 10.18 7.92
C PRO A 48 -19.20 10.57 6.73
N GLU A 49 -18.66 11.79 6.73
CA GLU A 49 -17.71 12.24 5.70
C GLU A 49 -16.38 11.48 5.77
N THR A 50 -15.86 11.22 6.99
CA THR A 50 -14.60 10.47 7.16
C THR A 50 -14.73 9.02 6.69
N LEU A 51 -15.93 8.43 6.78
CA LEU A 51 -16.18 7.09 6.21
C LEU A 51 -16.03 7.07 4.70
N GLN A 52 -16.57 8.07 3.99
CA GLN A 52 -16.41 8.15 2.54
C GLN A 52 -14.93 8.34 2.16
N GLU A 53 -14.19 9.16 2.90
CA GLU A 53 -12.75 9.33 2.67
C GLU A 53 -11.95 8.04 2.90
N ILE A 54 -12.27 7.28 3.95
CA ILE A 54 -11.66 5.98 4.22
C ILE A 54 -11.92 5.03 3.06
N GLN A 55 -13.15 4.96 2.57
CA GLN A 55 -13.53 4.06 1.48
C GLN A 55 -12.85 4.44 0.16
N ALA A 56 -12.77 5.74 -0.15
CA ALA A 56 -12.04 6.24 -1.30
C ALA A 56 -10.54 5.94 -1.21
N ALA A 57 -9.92 6.19 -0.04
CA ALA A 57 -8.51 5.91 0.20
C ALA A 57 -8.21 4.39 0.14
N MET A 58 -9.13 3.55 0.64
CA MET A 58 -9.01 2.10 0.60
C MET A 58 -9.09 1.56 -0.82
N SER A 59 -10.02 2.06 -1.64
CA SER A 59 -10.12 1.72 -3.07
C SER A 59 -8.84 2.07 -3.82
N ALA A 60 -8.31 3.29 -3.61
CA ALA A 60 -7.06 3.73 -4.20
C ALA A 60 -5.87 2.87 -3.76
N ALA A 61 -5.79 2.51 -2.47
CA ALA A 61 -4.75 1.64 -1.94
C ALA A 61 -4.81 0.23 -2.55
N PHE A 62 -5.99 -0.36 -2.67
CA PHE A 62 -6.18 -1.68 -3.28
C PHE A 62 -5.77 -1.70 -4.74
N SER A 63 -6.24 -0.73 -5.52
CA SER A 63 -5.86 -0.57 -6.93
C SER A 63 -4.33 -0.51 -7.12
N ARG A 64 -3.63 0.27 -6.28
CA ARG A 64 -2.16 0.36 -6.35
C ARG A 64 -1.45 -0.91 -5.86
N ILE A 65 -1.97 -1.60 -4.85
CA ILE A 65 -1.42 -2.88 -4.38
C ILE A 65 -1.53 -3.94 -5.47
N ASP A 66 -2.68 -4.02 -6.15
CA ASP A 66 -2.91 -4.99 -7.22
C ASP A 66 -2.08 -4.71 -8.46
N LYS A 67 -1.96 -3.42 -8.84
CA LYS A 67 -1.05 -3.03 -9.92
C LYS A 67 0.41 -3.37 -9.60
N ALA A 68 0.82 -3.23 -8.35
CA ALA A 68 2.16 -3.61 -7.90
C ALA A 68 2.37 -5.14 -7.88
N ALA A 69 1.31 -5.92 -7.64
CA ALA A 69 1.36 -7.38 -7.75
C ALA A 69 1.45 -7.83 -9.22
N LYS A 70 0.61 -7.26 -10.10
CA LYS A 70 0.60 -7.54 -11.54
C LYS A 70 1.93 -7.23 -12.21
N THR A 71 2.58 -6.12 -11.83
CA THR A 71 3.89 -5.72 -12.37
C THR A 71 5.07 -6.46 -11.72
N GLY A 72 4.83 -7.39 -10.79
CA GLY A 72 5.87 -8.19 -10.14
C GLY A 72 6.71 -7.44 -9.10
N VAL A 73 6.34 -6.20 -8.74
CA VAL A 73 7.03 -5.42 -7.70
C VAL A 73 6.76 -5.99 -6.30
N LEU A 74 5.57 -6.57 -6.10
CA LEU A 74 5.17 -7.29 -4.90
C LEU A 74 4.75 -8.72 -5.27
N HIS A 75 5.12 -9.69 -4.44
CA HIS A 75 4.59 -11.05 -4.57
C HIS A 75 3.08 -11.07 -4.22
N LYS A 76 2.31 -11.95 -4.88
CA LYS A 76 0.86 -12.10 -4.69
C LYS A 76 0.45 -12.25 -3.21
N ASN A 77 1.19 -13.06 -2.45
CA ASN A 77 0.91 -13.26 -1.02
C ASN A 77 1.18 -11.98 -0.21
N THR A 78 2.18 -11.19 -0.58
CA THR A 78 2.47 -9.92 0.08
C THR A 78 1.38 -8.89 -0.20
N ALA A 79 0.83 -8.87 -1.41
CA ALA A 79 -0.33 -8.05 -1.75
C ALA A 79 -1.57 -8.47 -0.94
N ALA A 80 -1.88 -9.77 -0.91
CA ALA A 80 -3.00 -10.32 -0.13
C ALA A 80 -2.89 -9.98 1.36
N ARG A 81 -1.71 -10.19 1.98
CA ARG A 81 -1.47 -9.83 3.39
C ARG A 81 -1.69 -8.34 3.67
N ARG A 82 -1.30 -7.46 2.74
CA ARG A 82 -1.49 -6.01 2.90
C ARG A 82 -2.96 -5.61 2.82
N LYS A 83 -3.73 -6.19 1.89
CA LYS A 83 -5.18 -5.95 1.83
C LYS A 83 -5.88 -6.43 3.09
N ALA A 84 -5.61 -7.67 3.51
CA ALA A 84 -6.19 -8.23 4.73
C ALA A 84 -5.89 -7.38 5.97
N ARG A 85 -4.67 -6.83 6.08
CA ARG A 85 -4.30 -5.92 7.16
C ARG A 85 -5.12 -4.62 7.14
N LEU A 86 -5.27 -3.98 5.98
CA LEU A 86 -6.06 -2.74 5.86
C LEU A 86 -7.53 -3.00 6.21
N SER A 87 -8.13 -4.05 5.66
CA SER A 87 -9.51 -4.43 5.96
C SER A 87 -9.73 -4.67 7.45
N ARG A 88 -8.81 -5.37 8.13
CA ARG A 88 -8.89 -5.62 9.57
C ARG A 88 -8.82 -4.34 10.40
N ILE A 89 -7.99 -3.38 10.00
CA ILE A 89 -7.87 -2.09 10.71
C ILE A 89 -9.17 -1.29 10.59
N VAL A 90 -9.71 -1.17 9.38
CA VAL A 90 -10.97 -0.45 9.13
C VAL A 90 -12.14 -1.14 9.84
N GLN A 91 -12.22 -2.46 9.78
CA GLN A 91 -13.25 -3.22 10.49
C GLN A 91 -13.17 -3.00 12.00
N ARG A 92 -11.97 -2.95 12.57
CA ARG A 92 -11.78 -2.68 14.00
C ARG A 92 -12.23 -1.27 14.38
N SER A 93 -11.92 -0.25 13.56
CA SER A 93 -12.39 1.12 13.85
C SER A 93 -13.91 1.23 13.76
N LEU A 94 -14.54 0.56 12.80
CA LEU A 94 -16.00 0.51 12.68
C LEU A 94 -16.66 -0.19 13.88
N ALA A 95 -16.10 -1.35 14.30
CA ALA A 95 -16.62 -2.11 15.42
C ALA A 95 -16.51 -1.35 16.77
N ALA A 96 -15.46 -0.55 16.95
CA ALA A 96 -15.29 0.29 18.14
C ALA A 96 -16.40 1.36 18.23
N THR A 97 -16.79 1.95 17.10
CA THR A 97 -17.89 2.92 17.04
C THR A 97 -19.25 2.28 17.32
N SER A 98 -19.51 1.05 16.86
CA SER A 98 -20.80 0.38 17.11
C SER A 98 -20.98 -0.17 18.54
N ALA A 99 -19.90 -0.28 19.30
CA ALA A 99 -19.90 -0.81 20.67
C ALA A 99 -19.99 0.30 21.74
N SER A 100 -20.07 1.57 21.33
CA SER A 100 -20.26 2.75 22.17
C SER A 100 -21.64 3.35 21.90
#